data_AF-A0A2H9MLL7-F1
#
_entry.id   AF-A0A2H9MLL7-F1
#
_cell.length_a   1.000
_cell.length_b   1.000
_cell.length_c   1.000
_cell.angle_alpha   90.00
_cell.angle_beta   90.00
_cell.angle_gamma   90.00
#
_symmetry.space_group_name_H-M   'P 1'
#
loop_
_entity.id
_entity.type
_entity.pdbx_description
1 polymer ?
#
loop_
_entity_poly.entity_id
_entity_poly.type
_entity_poly.pdbx_seq_one_letter_code
_entity_poly.pdbx_strand_id
1 'polypeptide(L)' 'MLQEVKKESILNEIEQIPESLYEEILDFIRFLKTKSLKETIATAVASEPSLKKDWLRAEEDKAWQNL' A
#
# COMPACT_ATOMS: atom_id res chain seq x y z
N MET A 1 4.11 9.62 21.27
CA MET A 1 2.86 8.91 20.98
C MET A 1 2.45 9.28 19.57
N LEU A 2 2.39 8.33 18.65
CA LEU A 2 1.74 8.56 17.35
C LEU A 2 0.25 8.71 17.65
N GLN A 3 -0.32 9.89 17.41
CA GLN A 3 -1.77 10.02 17.49
C GLN A 3 -2.38 9.27 16.31
N GLU A 4 -3.27 8.34 16.62
CA GLU A 4 -4.04 7.63 15.61
C GLU A 4 -5.04 8.62 15.00
N VAL A 5 -4.76 9.03 13.76
CA VAL A 5 -5.64 9.94 13.03
C VAL A 5 -6.89 9.17 12.63
N LYS A 6 -8.03 9.55 13.21
CA LYS A 6 -9.34 8.96 12.92
C LYS A 6 -9.99 9.64 11.71
N LYS A 7 -10.80 8.89 10.98
CA LYS A 7 -11.53 9.39 9.80
C LYS A 7 -12.39 10.61 10.14
N GLU A 8 -13.03 10.60 11.30
CA GLU A 8 -13.90 11.67 11.78
C GLU A 8 -13.13 12.99 11.95
N SER A 9 -11.89 12.94 12.43
CA SER A 9 -11.05 14.14 12.58
C SER A 9 -10.73 14.78 11.22
N ILE A 10 -10.46 13.97 10.19
CA ILE A 10 -10.18 14.44 8.84
C ILE A 10 -11.43 15.09 8.23
N LEU A 11 -12.61 14.50 8.40
CA LEU A 11 -13.86 15.06 7.88
C LEU A 11 -14.17 16.42 8.53
N ASN A 12 -14.00 16.52 9.85
CA ASN A 12 -14.22 17.77 10.58
C ASN A 12 -13.26 18.88 10.13
N GLU A 13 -12.00 18.55 9.80
CA GLU A 13 -11.07 19.54 9.25
C GLU A 13 -11.47 19.99 7.85
N ILE A 14 -11.87 19.06 6.98
CA ILE A 14 -12.32 19.39 5.61
C ILE A 14 -13.54 20.31 5.63
N GLU A 15 -14.49 20.09 6.54
CA GLU A 15 -15.69 20.94 6.69
C GLU A 15 -15.37 22.40 7.06
N GLN A 16 -14.23 22.67 7.70
CA GLN A 16 -13.81 24.03 8.05
C GLN A 16 -12.98 24.71 6.94
N ILE A 17 -12.64 23.99 5.88
CA ILE A 17 -11.85 24.54 4.78
C ILE A 17 -12.79 25.28 3.80
N PRO A 18 -12.40 26.46 3.28
CA PRO A 18 -13.16 27.13 2.25
C PRO A 18 -13.35 26.27 1.00
N GLU A 19 -14.55 26.31 0.41
CA GLU A 19 -14.89 25.54 -0.81
C GLU A 19 -13.92 25.79 -1.97
N SER A 20 -13.28 26.96 -2.03
CA SER A 20 -12.26 27.29 -3.04
C SER A 20 -11.06 26.34 -3.05
N LEU A 21 -10.82 25.60 -1.96
CA LEU A 21 -9.72 24.65 -1.83
C LEU A 21 -10.18 23.18 -1.98
N TYR A 22 -11.47 22.93 -2.22
CA TYR A 22 -11.98 21.56 -2.32
C TYR A 22 -11.40 20.79 -3.50
N GLU A 23 -11.14 21.47 -4.63
CA GLU A 23 -10.46 20.84 -5.77
C GLU A 23 -9.05 20.36 -5.39
N GLU A 24 -8.30 21.17 -4.65
CA GLU A 24 -6.94 20.81 -4.20
C GLU A 24 -6.98 19.62 -3.21
N ILE A 25 -7.93 19.62 -2.28
CA ILE A 25 -8.15 18.50 -1.36
C ILE A 25 -8.50 17.23 -2.13
N LEU A 26 -9.40 17.33 -3.12
CA LEU A 26 -9.83 16.20 -3.91
C LEU A 26 -8.68 15.60 -4.73
N ASP A 27 -7.86 16.46 -5.33
CA ASP A 27 -6.66 16.05 -6.06
C ASP A 27 -5.65 15.37 -5.15
N PHE A 28 -5.46 15.87 -3.93
CA PHE A 28 -4.59 15.22 -2.95
C PHE A 28 -5.12 13.83 -2.54
N ILE A 29 -6.42 13.69 -2.29
CA ILE A 29 -7.05 12.39 -1.99
C ILE A 29 -6.87 11.40 -3.15
N ARG A 30 -7.06 11.85 -4.40
CA ARG A 30 -6.85 11.03 -5.62
C ARG A 30 -5.38 10.62 -5.77
N PHE A 31 -4.46 11.52 -5.49
CA PHE A 31 -3.03 11.24 -5.47
C PHE A 31 -2.70 10.15 -4.45
N LEU A 32 -3.20 10.25 -3.22
CA LEU A 32 -2.96 9.25 -2.18
C LEU A 32 -3.51 7.86 -2.56
N LYS A 33 -4.72 7.79 -3.13
CA LYS A 33 -5.29 6.53 -3.63
C LYS A 33 -4.40 5.87 -4.68
N THR A 34 -3.87 6.68 -5.60
CA THR A 34 -2.97 6.21 -6.67
C THR A 34 -1.61 5.78 -6.11
N LYS A 35 -1.08 6.53 -5.13
CA LYS A 35 0.18 6.21 -4.46
C LYS A 35 0.11 4.89 -3.70
N SER A 36 -0.97 4.67 -2.93
CA SER A 36 -1.19 3.43 -2.21
C SER A 36 -1.21 2.22 -3.16
N LEU A 37 -1.91 2.33 -4.31
CA LEU A 37 -1.91 1.28 -5.32
C LEU A 37 -0.51 0.98 -5.88
N LYS A 38 0.28 2.02 -6.16
CA LYS A 38 1.66 1.87 -6.65
C LYS A 38 2.59 1.26 -5.60
N GLU A 39 2.46 1.62 -4.33
CA GLU A 39 3.24 1.02 -3.24
C GLU A 39 2.88 -0.45 -3.03
N THR A 40 1.59 -0.82 -3.14
CA THR A 40 1.16 -2.23 -3.12
C THR A 40 1.76 -3.03 -4.27
N ILE A 41 1.74 -2.49 -5.50
CA ILE A 41 2.35 -3.15 -6.66
C ILE A 41 3.88 -3.24 -6.51
N ALA A 42 4.55 -2.17 -6.07
CA ALA A 42 5.99 -2.16 -5.85
C ALA A 42 6.41 -3.18 -4.77
N THR A 43 5.61 -3.35 -3.72
CA THR A 43 5.84 -4.34 -2.66
C THR A 43 5.65 -5.77 -3.16
N ALA A 44 4.64 -6.01 -4.00
CA ALA A 44 4.41 -7.31 -4.64
C ALA A 44 5.58 -7.69 -5.56
N VAL A 45 6.03 -6.76 -6.41
CA VAL A 45 7.19 -6.97 -7.31
C VAL A 45 8.49 -7.12 -6.53
N ALA A 46 8.69 -6.39 -5.44
CA ALA A 46 9.88 -6.52 -4.60
C ALA A 46 9.95 -7.85 -3.82
N SER A 47 8.84 -8.56 -3.68
CA SER A 47 8.77 -9.89 -3.06
C SER A 47 9.10 -11.02 -4.03
N GLU A 48 8.97 -10.81 -5.35
CA GLU A 48 9.32 -11.80 -6.38
C GLU A 48 10.77 -12.32 -6.31
N PRO A 49 11.82 -11.46 -6.19
CA PRO A 49 13.20 -11.95 -6.13
C PRO A 49 13.55 -12.67 -4.80
N SER A 50 12.83 -12.35 -3.71
CA SER A 50 13.02 -13.02 -2.41
C SER A 50 12.31 -14.38 -2.37
N LEU A 51 11.09 -14.50 -2.89
CA LEU A 51 10.39 -15.79 -3.04
C LEU A 51 11.14 -16.73 -4.00
N LYS A 52 11.70 -16.20 -5.08
CA LYS A 52 12.43 -17.01 -6.08
C LYS A 52 13.76 -17.56 -5.55
N LYS A 53 14.37 -16.90 -4.55
CA LYS A 53 15.63 -17.33 -3.94
C LYS A 53 15.47 -18.52 -3.00
N ASP A 54 14.36 -18.62 -2.28
CA ASP A 54 14.13 -19.74 -1.36
C ASP A 54 13.53 -20.97 -2.07
N TRP A 55 12.85 -20.80 -3.21
CA TRP A 55 12.23 -21.88 -3.97
C TRP A 55 13.20 -22.68 -4.89
N LEU A 56 14.37 -22.13 -5.25
CA LEU A 56 15.31 -22.75 -6.19
C LEU A 56 16.37 -23.65 -5.51
N ARG A 57 16.07 -24.20 -4.34
CA ARG A 57 16.94 -25.19 -3.69
C ARG A 57 16.66 -26.58 -4.25
N ALA A 58 17.69 -27.19 -4.85
CA ALA A 58 17.63 -28.54 -5.39
C ALA A 58 17.26 -29.61 -4.33
N GLU A 59 17.37 -29.26 -3.05
CA GLU A 59 16.90 -30.09 -1.94
C GLU A 59 15.37 -30.20 -1.85
N GLU A 60 14.59 -29.18 -2.26
CA GLU A 60 13.13 -29.22 -2.19
C GLU A 60 12.50 -30.03 -3.32
N ASP A 61 13.09 -30.07 -4.53
CA ASP A 61 12.61 -30.94 -5.63
C ASP A 61 12.55 -32.43 -5.22
N LYS A 62 13.41 -32.88 -4.31
CA LYS A 62 13.37 -34.26 -3.77
C LYS A 62 12.22 -34.48 -2.78
N ALA A 63 11.79 -33.45 -2.06
CA ALA A 63 10.67 -33.54 -1.13
C ALA A 63 9.33 -33.60 -1.89
N TRP A 64 9.24 -32.96 -3.05
CA TRP A 64 8.04 -32.94 -3.89
C TRP A 64 7.88 -34.18 -4.77
N GLN A 65 8.93 -34.98 -4.94
CA GLN A 65 8.83 -36.28 -5.64
C GLN A 65 8.13 -37.38 -4.83
N ASN A 66 7.86 -37.15 -3.55
CA ASN A 66 7.23 -38.13 -2.64
C ASN A 66 5.86 -37.68 -2.09
N LEU A 67 5.24 -36.65 -2.69
CA LEU A 67 3.86 -36.21 -2.44
C LEU A 67 2.97 -36.60 -3.62
#